data_AF-A0A7V7F3S9-F1
#
_entry.id   AF-A0A7V7F3S9-F1
#
_cell.length_a   1.000
_cell.length_b   1.000
_cell.length_c   1.000
_cell.angle_alpha   90.00
_cell.angle_beta   90.00
_cell.angle_gamma   90.00
#
_symmetry.space_group_name_H-M   'P 1'
#
loop_
_entity.id
_entity.type
_entity.pdbx_description
1 polymer ?
#
loop_
_entity_poly.entity_id
_entity_poly.type
_entity_poly.pdbx_seq_one_letter_code
_entity_poly.pdbx_strand_id
1 'polypeptide(L)'
;MRIIAFGDIHMNPERIGTIPALAQADLVIVTGDLTNFGTWAEADKVLGRLTTINPRLLALAGNLDYPQVETGLAAAGLSLHGRGVIRQKIGLFGAGGSNITPFATPNEFSEEELAALLNTGYQMVANAERHVLVSHTPPLNTITDLIASGIHVGSLAVRNFIEKEQPDLCLCGHIHEGRGIDTIGRTTVINPGMLQDGGWIEITATADAITSSLHP
;
A
#
# COMPACT_ATOMS: atom_id res chain seq x y z
N MET A 1 -8.79 -2.69 15.87
CA MET A 1 -9.13 -2.18 14.53
C MET A 1 -9.14 -3.31 13.52
N ARG A 2 -10.24 -3.49 12.77
CA ARG A 2 -10.29 -4.35 11.58
C ARG A 2 -9.99 -3.51 10.34
N ILE A 3 -8.95 -3.86 9.61
CA ILE A 3 -8.52 -3.16 8.39
C ILE A 3 -8.68 -4.11 7.21
N ILE A 4 -9.19 -3.61 6.10
CA ILE A 4 -9.14 -4.31 4.81
C ILE A 4 -8.17 -3.56 3.89
N ALA A 5 -7.26 -4.28 3.24
CA ALA A 5 -6.31 -3.69 2.31
C ALA A 5 -6.29 -4.41 0.95
N PHE A 6 -6.15 -3.64 -0.12
CA PHE A 6 -5.99 -4.12 -1.50
C PHE A 6 -5.45 -2.95 -2.36
N GLY A 7 -5.05 -3.22 -3.59
CA GLY A 7 -4.61 -2.20 -4.54
C GLY A 7 -4.68 -2.74 -5.94
N ASP A 8 -3.88 -2.17 -6.84
CA ASP A 8 -3.75 -2.63 -8.22
C ASP A 8 -5.15 -2.78 -8.84
N ILE A 9 -5.95 -1.72 -8.67
CA ILE A 9 -7.36 -1.66 -9.07
C ILE A 9 -7.46 -1.47 -10.58
N HIS A 10 -6.52 -0.72 -11.17
CA HIS A 10 -6.37 -0.54 -12.62
C HIS A 10 -7.67 -0.15 -13.33
N MET A 11 -8.35 0.90 -12.82
CA MET A 11 -9.63 1.39 -13.34
C MET A 11 -10.80 0.39 -13.29
N ASN A 12 -10.67 -0.72 -12.56
CA ASN A 12 -11.72 -1.75 -12.48
C ASN A 12 -12.24 -1.95 -11.05
N PRO A 13 -13.13 -1.06 -10.58
CA PRO A 13 -13.65 -1.12 -9.21
C PRO A 13 -14.77 -2.15 -9.01
N GLU A 14 -15.13 -2.97 -10.01
CA GLU A 14 -16.25 -3.90 -9.97
C GLU A 14 -16.14 -4.88 -8.78
N ARG A 15 -14.93 -5.38 -8.51
CA ARG A 15 -14.69 -6.37 -7.45
C ARG A 15 -14.70 -5.82 -6.05
N ILE A 16 -14.65 -4.49 -5.87
CA ILE A 16 -14.67 -3.86 -4.55
C ILE A 16 -15.90 -4.31 -3.75
N GLY A 17 -17.07 -4.40 -4.42
CA GLY A 17 -18.32 -4.84 -3.79
C GLY A 17 -18.36 -6.32 -3.39
N THR A 18 -17.40 -7.13 -3.84
CA THR A 18 -17.33 -8.56 -3.53
C THR A 18 -16.51 -8.86 -2.27
N ILE A 19 -15.75 -7.88 -1.76
CA ILE A 19 -14.90 -8.06 -0.59
C ILE A 19 -15.78 -8.22 0.66
N PRO A 20 -15.73 -9.38 1.35
CA PRO A 20 -16.52 -9.62 2.53
C PRO A 20 -16.24 -8.58 3.61
N ALA A 21 -17.32 -8.11 4.23
CA ALA A 21 -17.28 -7.19 5.37
C ALA A 21 -16.58 -5.83 5.13
N LEU A 22 -16.33 -5.43 3.88
CA LEU A 22 -15.71 -4.14 3.53
C LEU A 22 -16.44 -2.95 4.18
N ALA A 23 -17.77 -2.97 4.17
CA ALA A 23 -18.60 -1.92 4.78
C ALA A 23 -18.48 -1.86 6.31
N GLN A 24 -18.09 -2.96 6.97
CA GLN A 24 -17.93 -3.04 8.43
C GLN A 24 -16.48 -2.84 8.89
N ALA A 25 -15.52 -2.77 7.98
CA ALA A 25 -14.13 -2.49 8.34
C ALA A 25 -14.01 -1.13 9.04
N ASP A 26 -13.14 -1.05 10.05
CA ASP A 26 -12.84 0.21 10.73
C ASP A 26 -12.05 1.15 9.82
N LEU A 27 -11.30 0.58 8.87
CA LEU A 27 -10.47 1.28 7.90
C LEU A 27 -10.28 0.43 6.63
N VAL A 28 -10.21 1.09 5.49
CA VAL A 28 -9.77 0.53 4.21
C VAL A 28 -8.44 1.16 3.81
N ILE A 29 -7.49 0.36 3.33
CA ILE A 29 -6.20 0.84 2.80
C ILE A 29 -6.10 0.47 1.32
N VAL A 30 -5.87 1.46 0.46
CA VAL A 30 -5.60 1.25 -0.96
C VAL A 30 -4.09 1.37 -1.22
N THR A 31 -3.45 0.30 -1.67
CA THR A 31 -1.97 0.22 -1.78
C THR A 31 -1.39 0.83 -3.07
N GLY A 32 -2.22 1.36 -3.96
CA GLY A 32 -1.78 2.04 -5.18
C GLY A 32 -2.45 1.52 -6.45
N ASP A 33 -2.00 2.04 -7.59
CA ASP A 33 -2.48 1.76 -8.94
C ASP A 33 -4.00 1.78 -9.04
N LEU A 34 -4.57 2.94 -8.71
CA LEU A 34 -6.01 3.18 -8.86
C LEU A 34 -6.39 3.20 -10.34
N THR A 35 -5.49 3.69 -11.19
CA THR A 35 -5.72 3.94 -12.61
C THR A 35 -4.73 3.18 -13.51
N ASN A 36 -4.88 3.34 -14.83
CA ASN A 36 -3.93 2.88 -15.85
C ASN A 36 -3.39 4.09 -16.59
N PHE A 37 -2.40 4.79 -16.04
CA PHE A 37 -1.92 6.07 -16.58
C PHE A 37 -2.99 7.16 -16.52
N GLY A 38 -3.71 7.24 -15.39
CA GLY A 38 -4.87 8.12 -15.22
C GLY A 38 -4.61 9.33 -14.31
N THR A 39 -5.46 10.34 -14.46
CA THR A 39 -5.44 11.60 -13.72
C THR A 39 -6.18 11.50 -12.38
N TRP A 40 -6.10 12.54 -11.54
CA TRP A 40 -6.91 12.63 -10.32
C TRP A 40 -8.41 12.44 -10.59
N ALA A 41 -8.95 12.99 -11.67
CA ALA A 41 -10.39 12.87 -11.99
C ALA A 41 -10.82 11.42 -12.26
N GLU A 42 -9.89 10.55 -12.65
CA GLU A 42 -10.12 9.12 -12.87
C GLU A 42 -9.94 8.33 -11.58
N ALA A 43 -8.87 8.61 -10.84
CA ALA A 43 -8.66 8.03 -9.50
C ALA A 43 -9.82 8.36 -8.55
N ASP A 44 -10.34 9.59 -8.58
CA ASP A 44 -11.48 10.04 -7.77
C ASP A 44 -12.78 9.28 -8.11
N LYS A 45 -12.97 8.84 -9.37
CA LYS A 45 -14.11 7.97 -9.72
C LYS A 45 -13.98 6.58 -9.10
N VAL A 46 -12.78 6.01 -9.11
CA VAL A 46 -12.48 4.71 -8.47
C VAL A 46 -12.70 4.81 -6.96
N LEU A 47 -12.17 5.86 -6.32
CA LEU A 47 -12.39 6.16 -4.91
C LEU A 47 -13.86 6.47 -4.60
N GLY A 48 -14.57 7.10 -5.51
CA GLY A 48 -16.01 7.36 -5.40
C GLY A 48 -16.80 6.07 -5.22
N ARG A 49 -16.46 5.00 -5.94
CA ARG A 49 -17.09 3.69 -5.73
C ARG A 49 -16.78 3.13 -4.34
N LEU A 50 -15.54 3.23 -3.89
CA LEU A 50 -15.12 2.79 -2.56
C LEU A 50 -15.85 3.51 -1.43
N THR A 51 -15.90 4.84 -1.50
CA THR A 51 -16.52 5.68 -0.48
C THR A 51 -18.03 5.46 -0.35
N THR A 52 -18.71 4.97 -1.40
CA THR A 52 -20.12 4.52 -1.29
C THR A 52 -20.30 3.29 -0.39
N ILE A 53 -19.25 2.49 -0.20
CA ILE A 53 -19.26 1.26 0.60
C ILE A 53 -18.65 1.53 1.98
N ASN A 54 -17.48 2.18 2.04
CA ASN A 54 -16.82 2.57 3.27
C ASN A 54 -16.07 3.91 3.09
N PRO A 55 -16.45 4.96 3.83
CA PRO A 55 -15.80 6.28 3.72
C PRO A 55 -14.48 6.39 4.49
N ARG A 56 -14.12 5.40 5.31
CA ARG A 56 -12.91 5.43 6.14
C ARG A 56 -11.78 4.78 5.37
N LEU A 57 -11.05 5.59 4.61
CA LEU A 57 -9.97 5.10 3.77
C LEU A 57 -8.69 5.89 3.91
N LEU A 58 -7.59 5.19 3.65
CA LEU A 58 -6.27 5.76 3.39
C LEU A 58 -5.76 5.14 2.10
N ALA A 59 -4.97 5.90 1.35
CA ALA A 59 -4.53 5.46 0.03
C ALA A 59 -3.14 5.95 -0.33
N LEU A 60 -2.53 5.25 -1.26
CA LEU A 60 -1.37 5.67 -2.03
C LEU A 60 -1.76 5.76 -3.50
N ALA A 61 -1.07 6.61 -4.25
CA ALA A 61 -0.99 6.44 -5.69
C ALA A 61 0.05 5.36 -5.99
N GLY A 62 -0.14 4.56 -7.03
CA GLY A 62 0.90 3.68 -7.53
C GLY A 62 1.77 4.34 -8.58
N ASN A 63 2.57 3.54 -9.29
CA ASN A 63 3.48 4.05 -10.31
C ASN A 63 2.76 4.36 -11.63
N LEU A 64 1.61 3.72 -11.89
CA LEU A 64 0.77 4.00 -13.06
C LEU A 64 -0.17 5.19 -12.85
N ASP A 65 -0.29 5.72 -11.63
CA ASP A 65 -1.07 6.91 -11.36
C ASP A 65 -0.23 8.17 -11.62
N TYR A 66 -0.74 9.18 -12.32
CA TYR A 66 0.01 10.43 -12.48
C TYR A 66 0.24 11.14 -11.13
N PRO A 67 1.32 11.92 -10.94
CA PRO A 67 1.61 12.61 -9.66
C PRO A 67 0.48 13.51 -9.12
N GLN A 68 -0.44 13.95 -9.99
CA GLN A 68 -1.64 14.67 -9.59
C GLN A 68 -2.58 13.82 -8.71
N VAL A 69 -2.57 12.49 -8.85
CA VAL A 69 -3.33 11.57 -8.00
C VAL A 69 -2.84 11.66 -6.55
N GLU A 70 -1.52 11.71 -6.32
CA GLU A 70 -0.97 11.90 -4.97
C GLU A 70 -1.40 13.24 -4.37
N THR A 71 -1.35 14.30 -5.17
CA THR A 71 -1.77 15.64 -4.75
C THR A 71 -3.26 15.66 -4.39
N GLY A 72 -4.10 15.01 -5.19
CA GLY A 72 -5.54 14.89 -4.94
C GLY A 72 -5.85 14.05 -3.69
N LEU A 73 -5.19 12.92 -3.51
CA LEU A 73 -5.28 12.11 -2.29
C LEU A 73 -4.89 12.91 -1.05
N ALA A 74 -3.83 13.72 -1.13
CA ALA A 74 -3.41 14.58 -0.03
C ALA A 74 -4.46 15.67 0.26
N ALA A 75 -4.99 16.34 -0.76
CA ALA A 75 -6.03 17.35 -0.62
C ALA A 75 -7.33 16.79 -0.02
N ALA A 76 -7.67 15.53 -0.33
CA ALA A 76 -8.81 14.82 0.24
C ALA A 76 -8.55 14.27 1.66
N GLY A 77 -7.32 14.41 2.20
CA GLY A 77 -6.95 13.89 3.52
C GLY A 77 -6.79 12.37 3.59
N LEU A 78 -6.55 11.72 2.45
CA LEU A 78 -6.50 10.27 2.28
C LEU A 78 -5.06 9.72 2.17
N SER A 79 -4.11 10.57 1.76
CA SER A 79 -2.76 10.14 1.39
C SER A 79 -1.92 9.64 2.57
N LEU A 80 -1.24 8.51 2.37
CA LEU A 80 -0.12 8.03 3.18
C LEU A 80 1.25 8.34 2.58
N HIS A 81 1.34 8.87 1.35
CA HIS A 81 2.60 9.12 0.67
C HIS A 81 3.42 10.18 1.43
N GLY A 82 4.55 9.77 2.04
CA GLY A 82 5.40 10.64 2.86
C GLY A 82 4.71 11.13 4.14
N ARG A 83 3.67 10.43 4.59
CA ARG A 83 2.80 10.84 5.70
C ARG A 83 2.54 9.68 6.64
N GLY A 84 2.12 10.02 7.86
CA GLY A 84 1.72 9.02 8.85
C GLY A 84 0.51 9.48 9.67
N VAL A 85 -0.29 8.52 10.12
CA VAL A 85 -1.45 8.76 10.98
C VAL A 85 -1.55 7.67 12.03
N ILE A 86 -1.88 8.07 13.27
CA ILE A 86 -2.15 7.13 14.36
C ILE A 86 -3.67 6.92 14.48
N ARG A 87 -4.08 5.65 14.50
CA ARG A 87 -5.47 5.22 14.72
C ARG A 87 -5.48 4.08 15.72
N GLN A 88 -6.19 4.24 16.84
CA GLN A 88 -6.26 3.23 17.91
C GLN A 88 -4.87 2.69 18.33
N LYS A 89 -3.89 3.60 18.48
CA LYS A 89 -2.47 3.30 18.81
C LYS A 89 -1.66 2.61 17.70
N ILE A 90 -2.24 2.39 16.53
CA ILE A 90 -1.56 1.83 15.36
C ILE A 90 -1.09 2.99 14.47
N GLY A 91 0.20 3.05 14.20
CA GLY A 91 0.82 3.97 13.25
C GLY A 91 0.73 3.42 11.84
N LEU A 92 0.07 4.16 10.96
CA LEU A 92 -0.09 3.84 9.54
C LEU A 92 0.68 4.88 8.74
N PHE A 93 1.62 4.47 7.90
CA PHE A 93 2.49 5.37 7.15
C PHE A 93 2.96 4.72 5.86
N GLY A 94 3.46 5.50 4.90
CA GLY A 94 3.82 4.90 3.61
C GLY A 94 4.51 5.77 2.57
N ALA A 95 4.72 5.14 1.42
CA ALA A 95 5.26 5.76 0.21
C ALA A 95 4.55 5.17 -1.02
N GLY A 96 3.98 6.05 -1.86
CA GLY A 96 3.37 5.70 -3.14
C GLY A 96 4.39 5.66 -4.27
N GLY A 97 3.91 5.43 -5.50
CA GLY A 97 4.77 5.28 -6.68
C GLY A 97 5.65 4.03 -6.62
N SER A 98 6.72 4.01 -7.41
CA SER A 98 7.72 2.94 -7.37
C SER A 98 9.14 3.48 -7.43
N ASN A 99 10.12 2.60 -7.21
CA ASN A 99 11.49 2.82 -7.70
C ASN A 99 11.49 2.94 -9.23
N ILE A 100 12.56 3.52 -9.79
CA ILE A 100 12.72 3.68 -11.24
C ILE A 100 12.57 2.33 -11.95
N THR A 101 11.65 2.27 -12.92
CA THR A 101 11.39 1.06 -13.70
C THR A 101 11.95 1.20 -15.11
N PRO A 102 12.16 0.09 -15.85
CA PRO A 102 12.49 0.14 -17.27
C PRO A 102 11.37 0.72 -18.16
N PHE A 103 10.18 0.93 -17.61
CA PHE A 103 8.98 1.34 -18.35
C PHE A 103 8.75 2.85 -18.31
N ALA A 104 9.50 3.61 -17.50
CA ALA A 104 9.35 5.05 -17.33
C ALA A 104 7.89 5.44 -17.03
N THR A 105 7.33 4.81 -16.01
CA THR A 105 5.96 5.05 -15.56
C THR A 105 5.80 6.44 -14.92
N PRO A 106 4.58 6.99 -14.86
CA PRO A 106 4.36 8.39 -14.48
C PRO A 106 4.87 8.81 -13.09
N ASN A 107 4.96 7.90 -12.14
CA ASN A 107 5.22 8.20 -10.74
C ASN A 107 6.29 7.28 -10.15
N GLU A 108 7.53 7.59 -10.48
CA GLU A 108 8.72 6.87 -10.05
C GLU A 108 9.66 7.79 -9.28
N PHE A 109 10.37 7.20 -8.32
CA PHE A 109 11.24 7.89 -7.37
C PHE A 109 12.60 7.19 -7.32
N SER A 110 13.64 7.95 -7.01
CA SER A 110 14.93 7.38 -6.65
C SER A 110 14.83 6.63 -5.30
N GLU A 111 15.76 5.73 -5.04
CA GLU A 111 15.82 5.02 -3.75
C GLU A 111 16.03 6.02 -2.58
N GLU A 112 16.76 7.11 -2.81
CA GLU A 112 16.94 8.18 -1.83
C GLU A 112 15.64 8.93 -1.54
N GLU A 113 14.84 9.20 -2.58
CA GLU A 113 13.53 9.85 -2.45
C GLU A 113 12.55 8.96 -1.70
N LEU A 114 12.47 7.67 -2.05
CA LEU A 114 11.66 6.67 -1.33
C LEU A 114 12.09 6.58 0.14
N ALA A 115 13.39 6.50 0.42
CA ALA A 115 13.90 6.48 1.78
C ALA A 115 13.49 7.74 2.56
N ALA A 116 13.55 8.93 1.94
CA ALA A 116 13.14 10.18 2.57
C ALA A 116 11.64 10.21 2.89
N LEU A 117 10.79 9.73 1.98
CA LEU A 117 9.35 9.63 2.16
C LEU A 117 8.99 8.68 3.32
N LEU A 118 9.57 7.48 3.33
CA LEU A 118 9.35 6.47 4.38
C LEU A 118 9.74 7.01 5.75
N ASN A 119 10.92 7.63 5.87
CA ASN A 119 11.37 8.22 7.12
C ASN A 119 10.44 9.35 7.56
N THR A 120 10.02 10.23 6.65
CA THR A 120 9.12 11.34 6.97
C THR A 120 7.78 10.84 7.51
N GLY A 121 7.16 9.86 6.84
CA GLY A 121 5.91 9.26 7.30
C GLY A 121 6.05 8.55 8.65
N TYR A 122 7.13 7.79 8.83
CA TYR A 122 7.40 7.06 10.07
C TYR A 122 7.58 7.98 11.28
N GLN A 123 8.30 9.09 11.13
CA GLN A 123 8.50 10.04 12.24
C GLN A 123 7.18 10.60 12.77
N MET A 124 6.14 10.73 11.93
CA MET A 124 4.82 11.18 12.37
C MET A 124 4.08 10.17 13.25
N VAL A 125 4.51 8.90 13.24
CA VAL A 125 3.89 7.79 13.96
C VAL A 125 4.84 7.06 14.89
N ALA A 126 6.04 7.60 15.13
CA ALA A 126 7.08 6.96 15.92
C ALA A 126 6.63 6.61 17.35
N ASN A 127 5.66 7.34 17.91
CA ASN A 127 5.09 7.09 19.24
C ASN A 127 3.88 6.13 19.24
N ALA A 128 3.54 5.51 18.11
CA ALA A 128 2.53 4.45 18.06
C ALA A 128 3.05 3.17 18.74
N GLU A 129 2.14 2.33 19.23
CA GLU A 129 2.49 1.04 19.85
C GLU A 129 2.80 -0.04 18.81
N ARG A 130 2.24 0.11 17.61
CA ARG A 130 2.41 -0.78 16.47
C ARG A 130 2.51 0.00 15.17
N HIS A 131 3.16 -0.59 14.17
CA HIS A 131 3.50 0.07 12.92
C HIS A 131 3.10 -0.78 11.72
N VAL A 132 2.26 -0.21 10.85
CA VAL A 132 1.94 -0.78 9.53
C VAL A 132 2.50 0.15 8.47
N LEU A 133 3.49 -0.35 7.74
CA LEU A 133 4.00 0.28 6.54
C LEU A 133 3.10 -0.07 5.35
N VAL A 134 2.75 0.92 4.54
CA VAL A 134 2.10 0.76 3.25
C VAL A 134 3.06 1.29 2.19
N SER A 135 3.57 0.45 1.31
CA SER A 135 4.49 0.83 0.25
C SER A 135 3.97 0.28 -1.05
N HIS A 136 3.70 1.10 -2.06
CA HIS A 136 3.21 0.55 -3.33
C HIS A 136 4.25 -0.42 -3.93
N THR A 137 5.51 0.01 -4.05
CA THR A 137 6.60 -0.90 -4.42
C THR A 137 6.97 -1.87 -3.29
N PRO A 138 7.13 -3.18 -3.56
CA PRO A 138 7.54 -4.17 -2.57
C PRO A 138 9.01 -4.01 -2.18
N PRO A 139 9.42 -4.51 -0.99
CA PRO A 139 10.83 -4.59 -0.63
C PRO A 139 11.60 -5.58 -1.52
N LEU A 140 12.82 -5.21 -1.89
CA LEU A 140 13.74 -6.06 -2.65
C LEU A 140 14.04 -7.39 -1.92
N ASN A 141 14.21 -8.45 -2.70
CA ASN A 141 14.60 -9.80 -2.26
C ASN A 141 13.57 -10.45 -1.33
N THR A 142 12.32 -10.46 -1.76
CA THR A 142 11.22 -11.21 -1.15
C THR A 142 10.44 -11.94 -2.24
N ILE A 143 9.54 -12.86 -1.88
CA ILE A 143 8.62 -13.40 -2.90
C ILE A 143 7.70 -12.31 -3.47
N THR A 144 7.56 -11.18 -2.77
CA THR A 144 6.63 -10.11 -3.14
C THR A 144 7.11 -9.19 -4.27
N ASP A 145 8.39 -9.25 -4.61
CA ASP A 145 9.00 -8.48 -5.69
C ASP A 145 9.56 -9.35 -6.82
N LEU A 146 9.24 -10.65 -6.80
CA LEU A 146 9.68 -11.61 -7.80
C LEU A 146 8.76 -11.55 -9.02
N ILE A 147 9.33 -11.26 -10.18
CA ILE A 147 8.63 -11.40 -11.46
C ILE A 147 8.78 -12.83 -12.00
N ALA A 148 7.99 -13.21 -13.01
CA ALA A 148 7.90 -14.55 -13.58
C ALA A 148 9.24 -15.07 -14.14
N SER A 149 10.17 -14.17 -14.48
CA SER A 149 11.53 -14.51 -14.89
C SER A 149 12.44 -14.92 -13.72
N GLY A 150 11.97 -14.82 -12.47
CA GLY A 150 12.74 -15.09 -11.26
C GLY A 150 13.65 -13.95 -10.83
N ILE A 151 13.47 -12.74 -11.38
CA ILE A 151 14.25 -11.55 -11.04
C ILE A 151 13.52 -10.76 -9.95
N HIS A 152 14.27 -10.27 -8.98
CA HIS A 152 13.80 -9.33 -7.96
C HIS A 152 13.89 -7.90 -8.48
N VAL A 153 12.79 -7.15 -8.40
CA VAL A 153 12.67 -5.79 -8.94
C VAL A 153 12.18 -4.76 -7.91
N GLY A 154 12.05 -5.18 -6.65
CA GLY A 154 11.57 -4.33 -5.56
C GLY A 154 12.56 -3.23 -5.17
N SER A 155 12.14 -2.38 -4.25
CA SER A 155 12.93 -1.25 -3.78
C SER A 155 13.94 -1.66 -2.69
N LEU A 156 15.18 -1.21 -2.88
CA LEU A 156 16.23 -1.35 -1.87
C LEU A 156 15.97 -0.44 -0.66
N ALA A 157 15.41 0.74 -0.85
CA ALA A 157 15.04 1.67 0.21
C ALA A 157 13.95 1.09 1.11
N VAL A 158 12.90 0.49 0.54
CA VAL A 158 11.85 -0.19 1.32
C VAL A 158 12.46 -1.35 2.10
N ARG A 159 13.32 -2.15 1.46
CA ARG A 159 14.04 -3.25 2.12
C ARG A 159 14.86 -2.76 3.31
N ASN A 160 15.74 -1.78 3.09
CA ASN A 160 16.61 -1.24 4.13
C ASN A 160 15.83 -0.59 5.27
N PHE A 161 14.73 0.11 4.95
CA PHE A 161 13.85 0.70 5.95
C PHE A 161 13.25 -0.39 6.85
N ILE A 162 12.73 -1.47 6.27
CA ILE A 162 12.15 -2.58 7.03
C ILE A 162 13.20 -3.25 7.91
N GLU A 163 14.40 -3.53 7.40
CA GLU A 163 15.48 -4.12 8.20
C GLU A 163 15.88 -3.26 9.40
N LYS A 164 15.85 -1.93 9.23
CA LYS A 164 16.22 -0.96 10.27
C LYS A 164 15.12 -0.74 11.31
N GLU A 165 13.92 -0.40 10.86
CA GLU A 165 12.83 0.06 11.73
C GLU A 165 11.89 -1.08 12.17
N GLN A 166 11.90 -2.20 11.45
CA GLN A 166 11.14 -3.42 11.79
C GLN A 166 9.66 -3.15 12.12
N PRO A 167 8.87 -2.54 11.20
CA PRO A 167 7.42 -2.40 11.38
C PRO A 167 6.77 -3.78 11.53
N ASP A 168 5.63 -3.88 12.19
CA ASP A 168 4.96 -5.18 12.39
C ASP A 168 4.48 -5.78 11.06
N LEU A 169 4.03 -4.94 10.12
CA LEU A 169 3.46 -5.34 8.85
C LEU A 169 3.85 -4.35 7.73
N CYS A 170 4.15 -4.89 6.55
CA CYS A 170 4.33 -4.15 5.31
C CYS A 170 3.30 -4.64 4.28
N LEU A 171 2.48 -3.71 3.79
CA LEU A 171 1.51 -3.93 2.72
C LEU A 171 2.07 -3.35 1.42
N CYS A 172 2.05 -4.13 0.35
CA CYS A 172 2.53 -3.70 -0.96
C CYS A 172 1.68 -4.17 -2.14
N GLY A 173 2.02 -3.70 -3.34
CA GLY A 173 1.37 -4.03 -4.61
C GLY A 173 2.42 -4.08 -5.74
N HIS A 174 2.12 -3.44 -6.89
CA HIS A 174 3.03 -3.19 -8.01
C HIS A 174 3.46 -4.43 -8.81
N ILE A 175 4.01 -5.45 -8.14
CA ILE A 175 4.47 -6.69 -8.77
C ILE A 175 3.37 -7.73 -8.66
N HIS A 176 2.47 -7.78 -9.64
CA HIS A 176 1.28 -8.64 -9.62
C HIS A 176 1.62 -10.13 -9.51
N GLU A 177 2.72 -10.54 -10.13
CA GLU A 177 3.26 -11.90 -10.09
C GLU A 177 3.81 -12.29 -8.71
N GLY A 178 4.18 -11.28 -7.91
CA GLY A 178 4.69 -11.40 -6.55
C GLY A 178 3.60 -11.52 -5.49
N ARG A 179 2.38 -11.93 -5.85
CA ARG A 179 1.34 -12.19 -4.86
C ARG A 179 1.81 -13.21 -3.82
N GLY A 180 1.80 -12.83 -2.55
CA GLY A 180 2.29 -13.71 -1.49
C GLY A 180 2.52 -13.05 -0.14
N ILE A 181 3.02 -13.86 0.79
CA ILE A 181 3.44 -13.47 2.13
C ILE A 181 4.90 -13.85 2.33
N ASP A 182 5.72 -12.91 2.76
CA ASP A 182 7.12 -13.13 3.15
C ASP A 182 7.42 -12.48 4.51
N THR A 183 8.67 -12.61 4.98
CA THR A 183 9.15 -11.98 6.20
C THR A 183 10.53 -11.35 6.02
N ILE A 184 10.72 -10.18 6.61
CA ILE A 184 12.03 -9.53 6.74
C ILE A 184 12.27 -9.26 8.23
N GLY A 185 13.06 -10.12 8.87
CA GLY A 185 13.19 -10.11 10.33
C GLY A 185 11.84 -10.42 10.99
N ARG A 186 11.29 -9.48 11.77
CA ARG A 186 9.98 -9.61 12.42
C ARG A 186 8.82 -9.06 11.58
N THR A 187 9.12 -8.33 10.52
CA THR A 187 8.09 -7.71 9.66
C THR A 187 7.49 -8.75 8.74
N THR A 188 6.17 -8.92 8.78
CA THR A 188 5.45 -9.64 7.73
C THR A 188 5.27 -8.72 6.52
N VAL A 189 5.55 -9.21 5.32
CA VAL A 189 5.35 -8.49 4.06
C VAL A 189 4.26 -9.20 3.26
N ILE A 190 3.25 -8.47 2.79
CA ILE A 190 2.14 -9.06 2.03
C ILE A 190 1.87 -8.23 0.79
N ASN A 191 1.81 -8.91 -0.35
CA ASN A 191 1.32 -8.40 -1.62
C ASN A 191 0.04 -9.19 -1.99
N PRO A 192 -1.13 -8.55 -2.09
CA PRO A 192 -2.36 -9.24 -2.44
C PRO A 192 -2.47 -9.63 -3.91
N GLY A 193 -1.59 -9.11 -4.76
CA GLY A 193 -1.77 -9.11 -6.21
C GLY A 193 -2.89 -8.17 -6.63
N MET A 194 -3.32 -8.31 -7.88
CA MET A 194 -4.39 -7.48 -8.43
C MET A 194 -5.73 -7.75 -7.74
N LEU A 195 -6.47 -6.68 -7.45
CA LEU A 195 -7.86 -6.81 -7.01
C LEU A 195 -8.70 -7.60 -8.03
N GLN A 196 -8.41 -7.45 -9.33
CA GLN A 196 -9.11 -8.18 -10.40
C GLN A 196 -8.97 -9.71 -10.32
N ASP A 197 -7.91 -10.20 -9.69
CA ASP A 197 -7.69 -11.63 -9.46
C ASP A 197 -8.31 -12.12 -8.15
N GLY A 198 -8.95 -11.21 -7.40
CA GLY A 198 -9.57 -11.46 -6.10
C GLY A 198 -8.72 -11.01 -4.92
N GLY A 199 -7.47 -10.60 -5.12
CA GLY A 199 -6.53 -10.31 -4.03
C GLY A 199 -6.99 -9.23 -3.06
N TRP A 200 -7.07 -9.56 -1.77
CA TRP A 200 -7.22 -8.60 -0.66
C TRP A 200 -6.68 -9.17 0.65
N ILE A 201 -6.49 -8.31 1.64
CA ILE A 201 -5.88 -8.61 2.94
C ILE A 201 -6.86 -8.21 4.04
N GLU A 202 -7.10 -9.12 4.98
CA GLU A 202 -7.73 -8.80 6.24
C GLU A 202 -6.68 -8.62 7.33
N ILE A 203 -6.80 -7.57 8.15
CA ILE A 203 -5.87 -7.29 9.23
C ILE A 203 -6.67 -7.00 10.50
N THR A 204 -6.28 -7.64 11.60
CA THR A 204 -6.71 -7.27 12.95
C THR A 204 -5.54 -6.63 13.67
N ALA A 205 -5.65 -5.33 13.94
CA ALA A 205 -4.63 -4.54 14.61
C ALA A 205 -5.10 -4.11 16.00
N THR A 206 -4.28 -4.39 17.00
CA THR A 206 -4.44 -4.00 18.41
C THR A 206 -3.13 -3.45 18.95
N ALA A 207 -3.16 -2.82 20.12
CA ALA A 207 -1.96 -2.45 20.87
C ALA A 207 -0.95 -3.60 21.02
N ASP A 208 -1.45 -4.82 21.22
CA ASP A 208 -0.64 -5.98 21.62
C ASP A 208 -0.20 -6.87 20.46
N ALA A 209 -0.86 -6.79 19.31
CA ALA A 209 -0.54 -7.59 18.14
C ALA A 209 -1.18 -7.07 16.86
N ILE A 210 -0.54 -7.38 15.74
CA ILE A 210 -1.11 -7.32 14.39
C ILE A 210 -1.17 -8.75 13.86
N THR A 211 -2.35 -9.19 13.43
CA THR A 211 -2.54 -10.44 12.66
C THR A 211 -3.13 -10.10 11.30
N SER A 212 -2.80 -10.92 10.31
CA SER A 212 -3.23 -10.69 8.93
C SER A 212 -3.48 -12.00 8.18
N SER A 213 -4.36 -11.95 7.19
CA SER A 213 -4.62 -13.04 6.26
C SER A 213 -4.76 -12.51 4.84
N LEU A 214 -4.08 -13.17 3.91
CA LEU A 214 -4.20 -12.95 2.47
C LEU A 214 -5.36 -13.80 1.93
N HIS A 215 -6.30 -13.16 1.22
CA HIS A 215 -7.49 -13.81 0.67
C HIS A 215 -7.43 -13.92 -0.86
N PRO A 216 -8.08 -14.96 -1.45
CA PRO A 216 -8.18 -15.24 -2.88
C PRO A 216 -8.72 -14.10 -3.73
#